data_AF-H3GTA3-F1
#
_entry.id   AF-H3GTA3-F1
#
_cell.length_a   1.000
_cell.length_b   1.000
_cell.length_c   1.000
_cell.angle_alpha   90.00
_cell.angle_beta   90.00
_cell.angle_gamma   90.00
#
_symmetry.space_group_name_H-M   'P 1'
#
loop_
_entity.id
_entity.type
_entity.pdbx_description
1 polymer ?
#
loop_
_entity_poly.entity_id
_entity_poly.type
_entity_poly.pdbx_seq_one_letter_code
_entity_poly.pdbx_strand_id
1 'polypeptide(L)'
;MYTRALELDPENAVYLSNRSAAYLALGDARGKALKDAEKCIELRPDWWKGYSRKGAAQHALQRYDAARATYNEGLKLEPDNGSLLQASEDAYAAGQAHSKKLREQERLRAEMEQREAANREEQRPKEEKKDEPKEEDALLAEFMSEVQELEENANCIKKEEKEKPPVDFGSSDAQVERLLQPHFNWVNLNPFRVLMLEVDATEEDMKQHYRKISTMVHPDKCRNPKAREAFEEVNKAYNLITQEDRRKVCIRTIENATQQVEKERHQKIKKGIRESELGDLSDAVEKAVMRAFAEIENRRQNIEKREAAQRRREAQHEEKEHEKVVNMFKRERSWAETDRRDQRVGNWRSFQKGGKRRKEMDAQGWKEEKRAFSRCADWAG
;
A
#
# COMPACT_ATOMS: atom_id res chain seq x y z
N MET A 1 -12.09 -19.06 -18.60
CA MET A 1 -12.04 -20.44 -19.13
C MET A 1 -11.06 -21.32 -18.33
N TYR A 2 -9.76 -20.97 -18.21
CA TYR A 2 -8.79 -21.79 -17.47
C TYR A 2 -9.06 -21.95 -15.97
N THR A 3 -9.64 -20.95 -15.30
CA THR A 3 -10.03 -21.09 -13.88
C THR A 3 -11.03 -22.22 -13.67
N ARG A 4 -12.05 -22.31 -14.53
CA ARG A 4 -13.04 -23.39 -14.49
C ARG A 4 -12.45 -24.75 -14.89
N ALA A 5 -11.45 -24.77 -15.77
CA ALA A 5 -10.72 -25.99 -16.09
C ALA A 5 -9.91 -26.50 -14.89
N LEU A 6 -9.27 -25.60 -14.14
CA LEU A 6 -8.53 -25.94 -12.91
C LEU A 6 -9.43 -26.28 -11.72
N GLU A 7 -10.71 -25.91 -11.75
CA GLU A 7 -11.69 -26.43 -10.77
C GLU A 7 -12.03 -27.92 -11.02
N LEU A 8 -11.89 -28.39 -12.27
CA LEU A 8 -12.13 -29.79 -12.64
C LEU A 8 -10.86 -30.64 -12.53
N ASP A 9 -9.71 -30.07 -12.90
CA ASP A 9 -8.39 -30.71 -12.82
C ASP A 9 -7.37 -29.71 -12.25
N PRO A 10 -7.24 -29.60 -10.92
CA PRO A 10 -6.38 -28.60 -10.26
C PRO A 10 -4.88 -28.80 -10.47
N GLU A 11 -4.45 -30.01 -10.83
CA GLU A 11 -3.03 -30.39 -10.95
C GLU A 11 -2.54 -30.36 -12.41
N ASN A 12 -3.36 -29.83 -13.31
CA ASN A 12 -2.98 -29.72 -14.71
C ASN A 12 -2.00 -28.56 -14.94
N ALA A 13 -0.71 -28.89 -15.03
CA ALA A 13 0.35 -27.93 -15.33
C ALA A 13 0.11 -27.14 -16.63
N VAL A 14 -0.54 -27.74 -17.64
CA VAL A 14 -0.81 -27.06 -18.92
C VAL A 14 -1.85 -25.94 -18.73
N TYR A 15 -2.91 -26.20 -17.96
CA TYR A 15 -3.91 -25.17 -17.66
C TYR A 15 -3.32 -24.06 -16.79
N LEU A 16 -2.44 -24.37 -15.84
CA LEU A 16 -1.72 -23.37 -15.05
C LEU A 16 -0.80 -22.50 -15.93
N SER A 17 -0.04 -23.12 -16.84
CA SER A 17 0.82 -22.39 -17.79
C SER A 17 0.01 -21.46 -18.70
N ASN A 18 -1.13 -21.91 -19.22
CA ASN A 18 -1.99 -21.10 -20.07
C ASN A 18 -2.72 -20.00 -19.28
N ARG A 19 -3.12 -20.27 -18.03
CA ARG A 19 -3.73 -19.27 -17.14
C ARG A 19 -2.71 -18.20 -16.73
N SER A 20 -1.48 -18.59 -16.43
CA SER A 20 -0.36 -17.67 -16.19
C SER A 20 -0.13 -16.72 -17.37
N ALA A 21 -0.09 -17.25 -18.60
CA ALA A 21 0.03 -16.44 -19.80
C ALA A 21 -1.14 -15.45 -19.99
N ALA A 22 -2.37 -15.90 -19.71
CA ALA A 22 -3.55 -15.04 -19.76
C ALA A 22 -3.47 -13.92 -18.70
N TYR A 23 -3.00 -14.21 -17.49
CA TYR A 23 -2.79 -13.18 -16.46
C TYR A 23 -1.71 -12.17 -16.84
N LEU A 24 -0.64 -12.60 -17.53
CA LEU A 24 0.35 -11.66 -18.08
C LEU A 24 -0.25 -10.73 -19.13
N ALA A 25 -1.06 -11.26 -20.04
CA ALA A 25 -1.77 -10.43 -21.02
C ALA A 25 -2.74 -9.42 -20.38
N LEU A 26 -3.24 -9.72 -19.18
CA LEU A 26 -4.10 -8.83 -18.39
C LEU A 26 -3.32 -7.85 -17.49
N GLY A 27 -1.99 -7.93 -17.45
CA GLY A 27 -1.15 -7.07 -16.59
C GLY A 27 -1.04 -7.52 -15.13
N ASP A 28 -1.65 -8.65 -14.74
CA ASP A 28 -1.55 -9.22 -13.38
C ASP A 28 -0.31 -10.13 -13.25
N ALA A 29 0.86 -9.56 -13.53
CA ALA A 29 2.13 -10.28 -13.46
C ALA A 29 2.52 -10.63 -12.02
N ARG A 30 2.24 -9.72 -11.06
CA ARG A 30 2.71 -9.80 -9.66
C ARG A 30 1.87 -10.74 -8.81
N GLY A 31 0.55 -10.72 -9.00
CA GLY A 31 -0.39 -11.40 -8.12
C GLY A 31 -0.61 -12.85 -8.52
N LYS A 32 -1.02 -13.07 -9.78
CA LYS A 32 -1.54 -14.38 -10.22
C LYS A 32 -0.64 -15.08 -11.23
N ALA A 33 -0.07 -14.36 -12.21
CA ALA A 33 0.72 -15.01 -13.25
C ALA A 33 1.95 -15.74 -12.73
N LEU A 34 2.71 -15.09 -11.82
CA LEU A 34 3.91 -15.68 -11.24
C LEU A 34 3.57 -16.92 -10.40
N LYS A 35 2.52 -16.87 -9.58
CA LYS A 35 2.08 -18.00 -8.76
C LYS A 35 1.67 -19.20 -9.59
N ASP A 36 0.90 -18.98 -10.65
CA ASP A 36 0.50 -20.05 -11.56
C ASP A 36 1.71 -20.65 -12.29
N ALA A 37 2.70 -19.83 -12.65
CA ALA A 37 3.92 -20.30 -13.28
C ALA A 37 4.81 -21.10 -12.31
N GLU A 38 4.91 -20.67 -11.04
CA GLU A 38 5.60 -21.41 -9.99
C GLU A 38 4.91 -22.75 -9.71
N LYS A 39 3.58 -22.75 -9.58
CA LYS A 39 2.82 -23.98 -9.37
C LYS A 39 2.93 -24.93 -10.56
N CYS A 40 3.01 -24.41 -11.78
CA CYS A 40 3.28 -25.20 -12.97
C CYS A 40 4.62 -25.93 -12.90
N ILE A 41 5.69 -25.25 -12.45
CA ILE A 41 7.03 -25.86 -12.27
C ILE A 41 7.03 -26.87 -11.11
N GLU A 42 6.31 -26.57 -10.01
CA GLU A 42 6.16 -27.53 -8.90
C GLU A 42 5.52 -28.84 -9.35
N LEU A 43 4.52 -28.78 -10.23
CA LEU A 43 3.80 -29.96 -10.72
C LEU A 43 4.55 -30.68 -11.83
N ARG A 44 5.31 -29.96 -12.66
CA ARG A 44 6.13 -30.52 -13.76
C ARG A 44 7.49 -29.81 -13.84
N PRO A 45 8.48 -30.22 -13.03
CA PRO A 45 9.80 -29.61 -13.02
C PRO A 45 10.64 -29.97 -14.26
N ASP A 46 10.25 -31.00 -15.00
CA ASP A 46 10.85 -31.42 -16.26
C ASP A 46 10.32 -30.65 -17.49
N TRP A 47 9.34 -29.76 -17.28
CA TRP A 47 8.64 -29.09 -18.37
C TRP A 47 9.10 -27.63 -18.55
N TRP A 48 9.94 -27.41 -19.58
CA TRP A 48 10.53 -26.11 -19.90
C TRP A 48 9.52 -24.96 -20.08
N LYS A 49 8.28 -25.25 -20.49
CA LYS A 49 7.24 -24.21 -20.66
C LYS A 49 6.86 -23.56 -19.33
N GLY A 50 6.97 -24.27 -18.20
CA GLY A 50 6.78 -23.68 -16.87
C GLY A 50 7.82 -22.60 -16.58
N TYR A 51 9.09 -22.90 -16.85
CA TYR A 51 10.20 -21.96 -16.74
C TYR A 51 10.05 -20.76 -17.68
N SER A 52 9.59 -21.00 -18.92
CA SER A 52 9.25 -19.93 -19.86
C SER A 52 8.19 -18.98 -19.28
N ARG A 53 7.10 -19.49 -18.68
CA ARG A 53 6.06 -18.65 -18.06
C ARG A 53 6.57 -17.88 -16.85
N LYS A 54 7.36 -18.52 -15.98
CA LYS A 54 7.92 -17.88 -14.79
C LYS A 54 8.91 -16.77 -15.16
N GLY A 55 9.79 -17.02 -16.14
CA GLY A 55 10.71 -16.03 -16.68
C GLY A 55 9.95 -14.85 -17.30
N ALA A 56 8.88 -15.11 -18.07
CA ALA A 56 8.06 -14.04 -18.66
C ALA A 56 7.35 -13.19 -17.59
N ALA A 57 6.85 -13.81 -16.52
CA ALA A 57 6.27 -13.10 -15.40
C ALA A 57 7.28 -12.24 -14.64
N GLN A 58 8.48 -12.77 -14.39
CA GLN A 58 9.56 -12.01 -13.75
C GLN A 58 10.06 -10.85 -14.63
N HIS A 59 10.12 -11.06 -15.95
CA HIS A 59 10.47 -10.02 -16.91
C HIS A 59 9.45 -8.88 -16.90
N ALA A 60 8.14 -9.21 -16.90
CA ALA A 60 7.07 -8.22 -16.76
C ALA A 60 7.13 -7.45 -15.42
N LEU A 61 7.71 -8.04 -14.38
CA LEU A 61 7.95 -7.41 -13.08
C LEU A 61 9.26 -6.62 -12.99
N GLN A 62 9.97 -6.44 -14.11
CA GLN A 62 11.28 -5.78 -14.18
C GLN A 62 12.35 -6.47 -13.31
N ARG A 63 12.16 -7.75 -12.99
CA ARG A 63 13.13 -8.57 -12.25
C ARG A 63 14.01 -9.32 -13.23
N TYR A 64 14.76 -8.56 -14.03
CA TYR A 64 15.48 -9.07 -15.20
C TYR A 64 16.52 -10.15 -14.87
N ASP A 65 17.27 -10.00 -13.78
CA ASP A 65 18.28 -10.99 -13.36
C ASP A 65 17.63 -12.32 -12.97
N ALA A 66 16.52 -12.26 -12.22
CA ALA A 66 15.76 -13.44 -11.84
C ALA A 66 15.10 -14.11 -13.06
N ALA A 67 14.59 -13.32 -14.01
CA ALA A 67 14.03 -13.81 -15.27
C ALA A 67 15.07 -14.58 -16.07
N ARG A 68 16.27 -14.01 -16.24
CA ARG A 68 17.39 -14.64 -16.93
C ARG A 68 17.81 -15.95 -16.26
N ALA A 69 17.94 -15.97 -14.93
CA ALA A 69 18.25 -17.18 -14.19
C ALA A 69 17.19 -18.27 -14.44
N THR A 70 15.91 -17.92 -14.38
CA THR A 70 14.80 -18.86 -14.63
C THR A 70 14.82 -19.39 -16.07
N TYR A 71 15.09 -18.56 -17.07
CA TYR A 71 15.22 -19.03 -18.45
C TYR A 71 16.41 -19.97 -18.63
N ASN A 72 17.53 -19.70 -17.96
CA ASN A 72 18.70 -20.58 -17.98
C ASN A 72 18.41 -21.95 -17.33
N GLU A 73 17.60 -22.00 -16.27
CA GLU A 73 17.13 -23.28 -15.73
C GLU A 73 16.26 -24.04 -16.74
N GLY A 74 15.40 -23.34 -17.48
CA GLY A 74 14.64 -23.94 -18.60
C GLY A 74 15.55 -24.46 -19.73
N LEU A 75 16.61 -23.74 -20.05
CA LEU A 75 17.62 -24.13 -21.05
C LEU A 75 18.45 -25.35 -20.60
N LYS A 76 18.59 -25.62 -19.30
CA LYS A 76 19.19 -26.89 -18.85
C LYS A 76 18.33 -28.11 -19.21
N LEU A 77 17.02 -27.93 -19.33
CA LEU A 77 16.08 -28.98 -19.71
C LEU A 77 16.03 -29.16 -21.24
N GLU A 78 15.95 -28.05 -21.97
CA GLU A 78 16.04 -28.03 -23.44
C GLU A 78 17.09 -27.01 -23.92
N PRO A 79 18.36 -27.42 -24.09
CA PRO A 79 19.44 -26.53 -24.51
C PRO A 79 19.25 -25.91 -25.91
N ASP A 80 18.61 -26.64 -26.82
CA ASP A 80 18.39 -26.23 -28.21
C ASP A 80 17.13 -25.35 -28.39
N ASN A 81 16.48 -24.95 -27.30
CA ASN A 81 15.26 -24.16 -27.37
C ASN A 81 15.56 -22.69 -27.67
N GLY A 82 15.53 -22.34 -28.97
CA GLY A 82 15.78 -20.97 -29.43
C GLY A 82 14.84 -19.92 -28.83
N SER A 83 13.60 -20.28 -28.47
CA SER A 83 12.67 -19.34 -27.84
C SER A 83 13.09 -18.97 -26.41
N LEU A 84 13.62 -19.93 -25.64
CA LEU A 84 14.13 -19.67 -24.30
C LEU A 84 15.46 -18.90 -24.33
N LEU A 85 16.32 -19.21 -25.30
CA LEU A 85 17.58 -18.51 -25.49
C LEU A 85 17.33 -17.02 -25.79
N GLN A 86 16.49 -16.74 -26.79
CA GLN A 86 16.06 -15.39 -27.13
C GLN A 86 15.49 -14.66 -25.90
N ALA A 87 14.59 -15.30 -25.14
CA ALA A 87 13.98 -14.69 -23.96
C ALA A 87 14.99 -14.40 -22.83
N SER A 88 16.03 -15.23 -22.67
CA SER A 88 17.12 -15.01 -21.73
C SER A 88 18.01 -13.82 -22.14
N GLU A 89 18.31 -13.71 -23.43
CA GLU A 89 19.07 -12.59 -24.00
C GLU A 89 18.29 -11.28 -23.90
N ASP A 90 17.00 -11.30 -24.23
CA ASP A 90 16.09 -10.15 -24.09
C ASP A 90 16.03 -9.68 -22.63
N ALA A 91 15.91 -10.62 -21.68
CA ALA A 91 15.94 -10.30 -20.25
C ALA A 91 17.27 -9.66 -19.84
N TYR A 92 18.40 -10.14 -20.36
CA TYR A 92 19.71 -9.56 -20.07
C TYR A 92 19.86 -8.15 -20.64
N ALA A 93 19.45 -7.94 -21.90
CA ALA A 93 19.49 -6.63 -22.55
C ALA A 93 18.59 -5.62 -21.82
N ALA A 94 17.38 -6.02 -21.44
CA ALA A 94 16.45 -5.20 -20.67
C ALA A 94 17.01 -4.87 -19.27
N GLY A 95 17.67 -5.82 -18.61
CA GLY A 95 18.37 -5.60 -17.34
C GLY A 95 19.49 -4.57 -17.43
N GLN A 96 20.34 -4.65 -18.45
CA GLN A 96 21.39 -3.66 -18.68
C GLN A 96 20.84 -2.27 -18.98
N ALA A 97 19.82 -2.18 -19.84
CA ALA A 97 19.18 -0.91 -20.16
C ALA A 97 18.52 -0.28 -18.92
N HIS A 98 17.87 -1.09 -18.08
CA HIS A 98 17.28 -0.65 -16.83
C HIS A 98 18.34 -0.14 -15.84
N SER A 99 19.44 -0.87 -15.67
CA SER A 99 20.56 -0.44 -14.81
C SER A 99 21.18 0.87 -15.28
N LYS A 100 21.40 1.03 -16.59
CA LYS A 100 21.90 2.28 -17.18
C LYS A 100 20.96 3.46 -16.92
N LYS A 101 19.65 3.25 -17.13
CA LYS A 101 18.62 4.27 -16.88
C LYS A 101 18.57 4.70 -15.40
N LEU A 102 18.72 3.74 -14.48
CA LEU A 102 18.75 4.03 -13.04
C LEU A 102 19.97 4.89 -12.66
N ARG A 103 21.16 4.54 -13.15
CA ARG A 103 22.39 5.33 -12.93
C ARG A 103 22.28 6.75 -13.49
N GLU A 104 21.66 6.90 -14.66
CA GLU A 104 21.42 8.21 -15.26
C GLU A 104 20.42 9.04 -14.43
N GLN A 105 19.35 8.41 -13.93
CA GLN A 105 18.39 9.07 -13.05
C GLN A 105 19.04 9.51 -11.72
N GLU A 106 19.91 8.70 -11.14
CA GLU A 106 20.69 9.04 -9.94
C GLU A 106 21.64 10.21 -10.20
N ARG A 107 22.34 10.22 -11.34
CA ARG A 107 23.22 11.32 -11.74
C ARG A 107 22.45 12.64 -11.87
N LEU A 108 21.31 12.63 -12.57
CA LEU A 108 20.48 13.81 -12.74
C LEU A 108 19.92 14.32 -11.40
N ARG A 109 19.55 13.41 -10.49
CA ARG A 109 19.10 13.78 -9.15
C ARG A 109 20.21 14.45 -8.34
N ALA A 110 21.42 13.92 -8.40
CA ALA A 110 22.58 14.52 -7.73
C ALA A 110 22.95 15.90 -8.32
N GLU A 111 22.86 16.06 -9.64
CA GLU A 111 23.09 17.35 -10.31
C GLU A 111 22.06 18.41 -9.88
N MET A 112 20.78 18.03 -9.78
CA MET A 112 19.73 18.91 -9.29
C MET A 112 19.95 19.32 -7.83
N GLU A 113 20.36 18.37 -6.97
CA GLU A 113 20.67 18.64 -5.57
C GLU A 113 21.87 19.58 -5.42
N GLN A 114 22.92 19.39 -6.22
CA GLN A 114 24.07 20.30 -6.26
C GLN A 114 23.68 21.70 -6.72
N ARG A 115 22.80 21.82 -7.72
CA ARG A 115 22.30 23.12 -8.19
C ARG A 115 21.43 23.83 -7.15
N GLU A 116 20.60 23.08 -6.44
CA GLU A 116 19.80 23.62 -5.33
C GLU A 116 20.70 24.07 -4.17
N ALA A 117 21.75 23.31 -3.85
CA ALA A 117 22.73 23.70 -2.84
C ALA A 117 23.49 24.97 -3.24
N ALA A 118 23.96 25.06 -4.49
CA ALA A 118 24.64 26.25 -5.01
C ALA A 118 23.73 27.50 -4.98
N ASN A 119 22.46 27.36 -5.39
CA ASN A 119 21.48 28.45 -5.30
C ASN A 119 21.21 28.88 -3.85
N ARG A 120 21.18 27.94 -2.90
CA ARG A 120 21.01 28.23 -1.47
C ARG A 120 22.22 28.99 -0.90
N GLU A 121 23.42 28.65 -1.36
CA GLU A 121 24.65 29.32 -0.96
C GLU A 121 24.75 30.73 -1.58
N GLU A 122 24.30 30.91 -2.82
CA GLU A 122 24.26 32.21 -3.50
C GLU A 122 23.20 33.16 -2.90
N GLN A 123 22.12 32.63 -2.32
CA GLN A 123 21.11 33.41 -1.59
C GLN A 123 21.49 33.70 -0.13
N ARG A 124 22.67 33.27 0.32
CA ARG A 124 23.19 33.59 1.66
C ARG A 124 23.67 35.05 1.66
N PRO A 125 23.19 35.91 2.58
CA PRO A 125 23.64 37.30 2.64
C PRO A 125 25.16 37.36 2.86
N LYS A 126 25.85 38.15 2.04
CA LYS A 126 27.30 38.37 2.13
C LYS A 126 27.61 39.17 3.39
N GLU A 127 27.94 38.48 4.48
CA GLU A 127 28.69 39.10 5.57
C GLU A 127 30.13 39.33 5.09
N GLU A 128 30.59 40.57 5.18
CA GLU A 128 31.95 40.97 4.85
C GLU A 128 32.95 40.21 5.71
N LYS A 129 33.85 39.47 5.07
CA LYS A 129 35.00 38.84 5.74
C LYS A 129 35.94 39.94 6.23
N LYS A 130 36.03 40.10 7.56
CA LYS A 130 37.26 40.59 8.20
C LYS A 130 38.21 39.42 8.38
N ASP A 131 39.45 39.62 7.95
CA ASP A 131 40.55 38.70 8.17
C ASP A 131 40.91 38.64 9.66
N GLU A 132 40.81 37.47 10.30
CA GLU A 132 41.55 37.16 11.55
C GLU A 132 41.59 35.63 11.81
N PRO A 133 42.54 34.88 11.22
CA PRO A 133 42.57 33.42 11.33
C PRO A 133 43.38 32.92 12.55
N LYS A 134 43.28 33.56 13.72
CA LYS A 134 44.06 33.14 14.91
C LYS A 134 43.33 33.21 16.25
N GLU A 135 42.35 34.09 16.42
CA GLU A 135 41.56 34.14 17.66
C GLU A 135 40.46 33.08 17.68
N GLU A 136 39.81 32.80 16.55
CA GLU A 136 38.72 31.82 16.50
C GLU A 136 39.20 30.38 16.77
N ASP A 137 40.37 29.98 16.25
CA ASP A 137 40.95 28.66 16.53
C ASP A 137 41.45 28.54 17.98
N ALA A 138 41.91 29.64 18.58
CA ALA A 138 42.30 29.69 19.99
C ALA A 138 41.08 29.61 20.91
N LEU A 139 40.01 30.33 20.58
CA LEU A 139 38.71 30.27 21.26
C LEU A 139 38.04 28.91 21.08
N LEU A 140 38.18 28.27 19.91
CA LEU A 140 37.67 26.92 19.68
C LEU A 140 38.48 25.89 20.48
N ALA A 141 39.80 26.05 20.59
CA ALA A 141 40.63 25.19 21.40
C ALA A 141 40.35 25.36 22.90
N GLU A 142 40.17 26.60 23.37
CA GLU A 142 39.79 26.93 24.74
C GLU A 142 38.40 26.36 25.05
N PHE A 143 37.43 26.57 24.17
CA PHE A 143 36.08 25.99 24.27
C PHE A 143 36.10 24.46 24.26
N MET A 144 36.88 23.82 23.40
CA MET A 144 36.97 22.36 23.36
C MET A 144 37.67 21.77 24.60
N SER A 145 38.62 22.50 25.19
CA SER A 145 39.19 22.12 26.50
C SER A 145 38.20 22.30 27.64
N GLU A 146 37.38 23.35 27.60
CA GLU A 146 36.32 23.61 28.58
C GLU A 146 35.19 22.57 28.47
N VAL A 147 34.85 22.14 27.25
CA VAL A 147 33.89 21.05 26.97
C VAL A 147 34.44 19.70 27.45
N GLN A 148 35.73 19.42 27.25
CA GLN A 148 36.36 18.21 27.78
C GLN A 148 36.40 18.20 29.31
N GLU A 149 36.74 19.32 29.94
CA GLU A 149 36.67 19.47 31.40
C GLU A 149 35.22 19.32 31.93
N LEU A 150 34.22 19.80 31.17
CA LEU A 150 32.81 19.62 31.49
C LEU A 150 32.32 18.19 31.28
N GLU A 151 32.82 17.46 30.27
CA GLU A 151 32.53 16.03 30.06
C GLU A 151 33.18 15.15 31.13
N GLU A 152 34.41 15.47 31.55
CA GLU A 152 35.10 14.81 32.65
C GLU A 152 34.43 15.10 34.00
N ASN A 153 34.01 16.35 34.23
CA ASN A 153 33.20 16.72 35.40
C ASN A 153 31.79 16.10 35.35
N ALA A 154 31.15 16.00 34.19
CA ALA A 154 29.85 15.33 34.02
C ALA A 154 29.96 13.81 34.23
N ASN A 155 31.12 13.19 33.97
CA ASN A 155 31.38 11.79 34.27
C ASN A 155 31.75 11.55 35.75
N CYS A 156 32.08 12.59 36.52
CA CYS A 156 32.36 12.51 37.97
C CYS A 156 31.16 12.92 38.83
N ILE A 157 30.22 13.70 38.29
CA ILE A 157 28.93 13.97 38.91
C ILE A 157 28.04 12.75 38.66
N LYS A 158 27.87 11.90 39.67
CA LYS A 158 26.65 11.06 39.74
C LYS A 158 25.49 12.04 39.55
N LYS A 159 24.79 11.96 38.41
CA LYS A 159 23.58 12.74 38.13
C LYS A 159 22.78 12.81 39.42
N GLU A 160 22.77 13.96 40.07
CA GLU A 160 21.82 14.21 41.14
C GLU A 160 20.46 14.12 40.46
N GLU A 161 19.77 12.99 40.64
CA GLU A 161 18.37 12.85 40.28
C GLU A 161 17.65 13.98 41.00
N LYS A 162 17.37 15.07 40.29
CA LYS A 162 16.50 16.12 40.82
C LYS A 162 15.19 15.43 41.17
N GLU A 163 14.90 15.30 42.46
CA GLU A 163 13.63 14.77 42.93
C GLU A 163 12.52 15.63 42.31
N LYS A 164 11.84 15.09 41.29
CA LYS A 164 10.72 15.76 40.64
C LYS A 164 9.62 15.93 41.69
N PRO A 165 9.03 17.13 41.85
CA PRO A 165 8.00 17.35 42.85
C PRO A 165 6.86 16.34 42.63
N PRO A 166 6.30 15.74 43.70
CA PRO A 166 5.26 14.73 43.56
C PRO A 166 4.06 15.31 42.82
N VAL A 167 3.71 14.69 41.69
CA VAL A 167 2.58 15.11 40.87
C VAL A 167 1.28 14.78 41.61
N ASP A 168 0.47 15.79 41.89
CA ASP A 168 -0.88 15.59 42.43
C ASP A 168 -1.83 15.15 41.30
N PHE A 169 -2.32 13.91 41.41
CA PHE A 169 -3.25 13.33 40.46
C PHE A 169 -4.72 13.69 40.75
N GLY A 170 -5.02 14.32 41.89
CA GLY A 170 -6.37 14.73 42.26
C GLY A 170 -7.33 13.55 42.50
N SER A 171 -8.63 13.80 42.30
CA SER A 171 -9.70 12.80 42.49
C SER A 171 -10.02 12.03 41.20
N SER A 172 -10.62 10.83 41.34
CA SER A 172 -11.04 10.03 40.18
C SER A 172 -12.03 10.76 39.27
N ASP A 173 -13.00 11.49 39.84
CA ASP A 173 -13.99 12.23 39.05
C ASP A 173 -13.37 13.44 38.33
N ALA A 174 -12.45 14.15 38.97
CA ALA A 174 -11.72 15.25 38.35
C ALA A 174 -10.88 14.77 37.14
N GLN A 175 -10.32 13.56 37.21
CA GLN A 175 -9.59 12.98 36.08
C GLN A 175 -10.50 12.61 34.91
N VAL A 176 -11.70 12.08 35.18
CA VAL A 176 -12.69 11.80 34.12
C VAL A 176 -13.15 13.10 33.47
N GLU A 177 -13.43 14.13 34.26
CA GLU A 177 -13.81 15.46 33.75
C GLU A 177 -12.69 16.09 32.92
N ARG A 178 -11.43 15.99 33.36
CA ARG A 178 -10.26 16.48 32.62
C ARG A 178 -10.08 15.79 31.27
N LEU A 179 -10.22 14.47 31.23
CA LEU A 179 -10.00 13.69 30.02
C LEU A 179 -11.15 13.81 29.01
N LEU A 180 -12.35 14.16 29.48
CA LEU A 180 -13.56 14.29 28.67
C LEU A 180 -14.08 15.73 28.61
N GLN A 181 -13.15 16.70 28.70
CA GLN A 181 -13.47 18.11 28.53
C GLN A 181 -14.10 18.39 27.15
N PRO A 182 -14.87 19.48 27.01
CA PRO A 182 -15.29 19.95 25.71
C PRO A 182 -14.05 20.09 24.80
N HIS A 183 -14.05 19.43 23.63
CA HIS A 183 -12.93 19.37 22.68
C HIS A 183 -11.79 18.39 23.04
N PHE A 184 -12.02 17.41 23.91
CA PHE A 184 -11.02 16.39 24.28
C PHE A 184 -10.39 15.67 23.07
N ASN A 185 -11.14 15.50 21.98
CA ASN A 185 -10.63 14.91 20.73
C ASN A 185 -9.36 15.57 20.19
N TRP A 186 -9.14 16.86 20.48
CA TRP A 186 -7.98 17.61 20.02
C TRP A 186 -6.93 17.78 21.12
N VAL A 187 -7.36 17.94 22.37
CA VAL A 187 -6.47 18.09 23.53
C VAL A 187 -5.73 16.78 23.83
N ASN A 188 -6.44 15.64 23.72
CA ASN A 188 -5.89 14.32 24.04
C ASN A 188 -4.99 13.75 22.94
N LEU A 189 -4.83 14.46 21.80
CA LEU A 189 -3.87 14.07 20.77
C LEU A 189 -2.43 14.14 21.29
N ASN A 190 -2.17 15.01 22.28
CA ASN A 190 -0.89 15.06 22.96
C ASN A 190 -0.84 14.03 24.11
N PRO A 191 -0.05 12.95 23.99
CA PRO A 191 -0.04 11.89 24.98
C PRO A 191 0.61 12.30 26.32
N PHE A 192 1.56 13.24 26.30
CA PHE A 192 2.21 13.76 27.51
C PHE A 192 1.21 14.54 28.36
N ARG A 193 0.30 15.29 27.73
CA ARG A 193 -0.79 16.01 28.41
C ARG A 193 -1.79 15.04 29.05
N VAL A 194 -2.16 13.97 28.34
CA VAL A 194 -3.08 12.94 28.85
C VAL A 194 -2.51 12.24 30.07
N LEU A 195 -1.22 11.87 30.03
CA LEU A 195 -0.57 11.15 31.11
C LEU A 195 0.01 12.05 32.21
N MET A 196 -0.13 13.37 32.07
CA MET A 196 0.42 14.36 32.99
C MET A 196 1.94 14.20 33.16
N LEU A 197 2.64 14.04 32.04
CA LEU A 197 4.09 13.85 31.95
C LEU A 197 4.77 15.04 31.30
N GLU A 198 6.03 15.25 31.67
CA GLU A 198 6.94 16.15 30.97
C GLU A 198 7.58 15.46 29.74
N VAL A 199 8.16 16.26 28.84
CA VAL A 199 8.76 15.77 27.58
C VAL A 199 10.05 14.97 27.80
N ASP A 200 10.70 15.14 28.95
CA ASP A 200 11.94 14.47 29.37
C ASP A 200 11.68 13.21 30.24
N ALA A 201 10.43 12.80 30.40
CA ALA A 201 10.03 11.69 31.26
C ALA A 201 10.67 10.35 30.85
N THR A 202 11.05 9.54 31.84
CA THR A 202 11.63 8.20 31.65
C THR A 202 10.56 7.15 31.38
N GLU A 203 10.94 5.94 30.93
CA GLU A 203 9.99 4.84 30.69
C GLU A 203 9.34 4.34 31.98
N GLU A 204 10.04 4.45 33.09
CA GLU A 204 9.52 4.17 34.42
C GLU A 204 8.41 5.16 34.79
N ASP A 205 8.64 6.46 34.57
CA ASP A 205 7.64 7.52 34.82
C ASP A 205 6.38 7.30 33.98
N MET A 206 6.56 6.96 32.70
CA MET A 206 5.47 6.62 31.79
C MET A 206 4.60 5.48 32.33
N LYS A 207 5.24 4.39 32.79
CA LYS A 207 4.55 3.23 33.37
C LYS A 207 3.88 3.56 34.71
N GLN A 208 4.50 4.41 35.53
CA GLN A 208 3.95 4.81 36.83
C GLN A 208 2.70 5.68 36.66
N HIS A 209 2.79 6.73 35.84
CA HIS A 209 1.67 7.63 35.54
C HIS A 209 0.52 6.89 34.87
N TYR A 210 0.82 6.03 33.90
CA TYR A 210 -0.20 5.18 33.28
C TYR A 210 -0.91 4.31 34.30
N ARG A 211 -0.19 3.54 35.14
CA ARG A 211 -0.79 2.67 36.16
C ARG A 211 -1.67 3.47 37.14
N LYS A 212 -1.22 4.65 37.54
CA LYS A 212 -1.95 5.52 38.48
C LYS A 212 -3.24 6.05 37.87
N ILE A 213 -3.16 6.70 36.71
CA ILE A 213 -4.32 7.29 36.02
C ILE A 213 -5.29 6.18 35.57
N SER A 214 -4.78 5.11 34.96
CA SER A 214 -5.56 3.95 34.52
C SER A 214 -6.36 3.34 35.66
N THR A 215 -5.78 3.23 36.86
CA THR A 215 -6.50 2.74 38.05
C THR A 215 -7.60 3.68 38.51
N MET A 216 -7.40 5.00 38.40
CA MET A 216 -8.38 6.02 38.78
C MET A 216 -9.58 6.08 37.86
N VAL A 217 -9.36 5.91 36.54
CA VAL A 217 -10.42 5.97 35.51
C VAL A 217 -10.90 4.60 35.05
N HIS A 218 -10.46 3.51 35.68
CA HIS A 218 -10.88 2.16 35.31
C HIS A 218 -12.41 1.99 35.47
N PRO A 219 -13.12 1.40 34.49
CA PRO A 219 -14.58 1.28 34.52
C PRO A 219 -15.12 0.55 35.76
N ASP A 220 -14.38 -0.43 36.28
CA ASP A 220 -14.82 -1.18 37.48
C ASP A 220 -14.50 -0.47 38.80
N LYS A 221 -13.54 0.46 38.83
CA LYS A 221 -13.07 1.12 40.06
C LYS A 221 -13.63 2.53 40.21
N CYS A 222 -13.94 3.18 39.08
CA CYS A 222 -14.56 4.49 39.03
C CYS A 222 -16.09 4.33 38.94
N ARG A 223 -16.83 5.06 39.77
CA ARG A 223 -18.31 5.03 39.76
C ARG A 223 -18.92 5.86 38.62
N ASN A 224 -18.11 6.61 37.89
CA ASN A 224 -18.57 7.52 36.84
C ASN A 224 -18.96 6.73 35.57
N PRO A 225 -20.15 6.98 34.98
CA PRO A 225 -20.59 6.27 33.78
C PRO A 225 -19.67 6.48 32.57
N LYS A 226 -18.93 7.59 32.51
CA LYS A 226 -18.00 7.91 31.42
C LYS A 226 -16.57 7.40 31.66
N ALA A 227 -16.33 6.67 32.75
CA ALA A 227 -15.00 6.14 33.08
C ALA A 227 -14.41 5.30 31.94
N ARG A 228 -15.24 4.51 31.25
CA ARG A 228 -14.79 3.70 30.10
C ARG A 228 -14.18 4.54 28.98
N GLU A 229 -14.82 5.65 28.59
CA GLU A 229 -14.33 6.54 27.52
C GLU A 229 -13.02 7.20 27.94
N ALA A 230 -12.94 7.69 29.19
CA ALA A 230 -11.72 8.28 29.74
C ALA A 230 -10.56 7.27 29.79
N PHE A 231 -10.85 6.02 30.16
CA PHE A 231 -9.87 4.94 30.16
C PHE A 231 -9.33 4.63 28.77
N GLU A 232 -10.21 4.62 27.75
CA GLU A 232 -9.80 4.39 26.37
C GLU A 232 -8.83 5.48 25.87
N GLU A 233 -9.04 6.76 26.22
CA GLU A 233 -8.13 7.85 25.89
C GLU A 233 -6.75 7.71 26.56
N VAL A 234 -6.72 7.33 27.84
CA VAL A 234 -5.46 7.07 28.57
C VAL A 234 -4.70 5.90 27.94
N ASN A 235 -5.41 4.86 27.53
CA ASN A 235 -4.81 3.70 26.89
C ASN A 235 -4.27 4.04 25.50
N LYS A 236 -4.98 4.84 24.70
CA LYS A 236 -4.48 5.35 23.41
C LYS A 236 -3.20 6.15 23.59
N ALA A 237 -3.16 7.06 24.56
CA ALA A 237 -1.98 7.87 24.85
C ALA A 237 -0.77 7.00 25.25
N TYR A 238 -0.97 6.03 26.15
CA TYR A 238 0.11 5.14 26.59
C TYR A 238 0.64 4.27 25.45
N ASN A 239 -0.23 3.69 24.62
CA ASN A 239 0.20 2.93 23.45
C ASN A 239 0.98 3.78 22.44
N LEU A 240 0.69 5.08 22.36
CA LEU A 240 1.40 6.01 21.49
C LEU A 240 2.83 6.28 22.00
N ILE A 241 3.00 6.55 23.29
CA ILE A 241 4.33 6.86 23.87
C ILE A 241 5.21 5.63 24.11
N THR A 242 4.59 4.44 24.24
CA THR A 242 5.33 3.17 24.36
C THR A 242 6.11 2.86 23.08
N GLN A 243 5.64 3.36 21.92
CA GLN A 243 6.36 3.24 20.66
C GLN A 243 7.41 4.34 20.54
N GLU A 244 8.69 3.97 20.57
CA GLU A 244 9.81 4.91 20.57
C GLU A 244 9.78 5.89 19.38
N ASP A 245 9.49 5.40 18.17
CA ASP A 245 9.44 6.26 16.98
C ASP A 245 8.31 7.29 17.07
N ARG A 246 7.14 6.89 17.58
CA ARG A 246 6.00 7.79 17.75
C ARG A 246 6.24 8.77 18.88
N ARG A 247 6.87 8.33 19.97
CA ARG A 247 7.33 9.18 21.07
C ARG A 247 8.25 10.29 20.57
N LYS A 248 9.27 9.94 19.76
CA LYS A 248 10.20 10.91 19.13
C LYS A 248 9.46 11.92 18.27
N VAL A 249 8.49 11.49 17.46
CA VAL A 249 7.67 12.40 16.65
C VAL A 249 6.86 13.35 17.53
N CYS A 250 6.24 12.86 18.61
CA CYS A 250 5.46 13.70 19.52
C CYS A 250 6.35 14.75 20.20
N ILE A 251 7.52 14.35 20.72
CA ILE A 251 8.49 15.25 21.34
C ILE A 251 8.91 16.34 20.35
N ARG A 252 9.33 15.95 19.14
CA ARG A 252 9.73 16.90 18.09
C ARG A 252 8.61 17.87 17.71
N THR A 253 7.36 17.40 17.65
CA THR A 253 6.20 18.27 17.38
C THR A 253 6.02 19.31 18.50
N ILE A 254 6.17 18.91 19.76
CA ILE A 254 6.08 19.82 20.90
C ILE A 254 7.22 20.83 20.86
N GLU A 255 8.47 20.39 20.71
CA GLU A 255 9.66 21.25 20.64
C GLU A 255 9.55 22.27 19.51
N ASN A 256 9.16 21.84 18.31
CA ASN A 256 9.00 22.73 17.16
C ASN A 256 7.91 23.79 17.41
N ALA A 257 6.78 23.39 18.00
CA ALA A 257 5.70 24.32 18.32
C ALA A 257 6.13 25.33 19.39
N THR A 258 6.82 24.89 20.44
CA THR A 258 7.37 25.75 21.49
C THR A 258 8.37 26.76 20.91
N GLN A 259 9.36 26.28 20.15
CA GLN A 259 10.35 27.14 19.50
C GLN A 259 9.70 28.15 18.55
N GLN A 260 8.64 27.76 17.84
CA GLN A 260 7.92 28.67 16.97
C GLN A 260 7.24 29.79 17.76
N VAL A 261 6.56 29.46 18.87
CA VAL A 261 5.93 30.45 19.75
C VAL A 261 6.97 31.41 20.33
N GLU A 262 8.09 30.88 20.83
CA GLU A 262 9.17 31.70 21.38
C GLU A 262 9.77 32.64 20.32
N LYS A 263 10.02 32.15 19.11
CA LYS A 263 10.50 32.96 17.98
C LYS A 263 9.50 34.06 17.61
N GLU A 264 8.21 33.74 17.52
CA GLU A 264 7.16 34.71 17.24
C GLU A 264 7.05 35.76 18.35
N ARG A 265 7.16 35.34 19.62
CA ARG A 265 7.17 36.22 20.79
C ARG A 265 8.37 37.16 20.76
N HIS A 266 9.57 36.63 20.52
CA HIS A 266 10.79 37.41 20.42
C HIS A 266 10.75 38.42 19.26
N GLN A 267 10.20 38.03 18.10
CA GLN A 267 9.99 38.94 16.97
C GLN A 267 9.01 40.09 17.30
N LYS A 268 7.95 39.81 18.06
CA LYS A 268 7.00 40.83 18.53
C LYS A 268 7.64 41.82 19.50
N ILE A 269 8.48 41.33 20.41
CA ILE A 269 9.28 42.17 21.32
C ILE A 269 10.25 43.05 20.53
N LYS A 270 10.95 42.49 19.53
CA LYS A 270 11.83 43.26 18.63
C LYS A 270 11.09 44.34 17.83
N LYS A 271 9.80 44.14 17.56
CA LYS A 271 8.90 45.12 16.91
C LYS A 271 8.33 46.16 17.88
N GLY A 272 8.72 46.14 19.15
CA GLY A 272 8.36 47.15 20.16
C GLY A 272 7.11 46.83 20.99
N ILE A 273 6.56 45.61 20.91
CA ILE A 273 5.43 45.19 21.75
C ILE A 273 5.95 44.82 23.14
N ARG A 274 5.32 45.35 24.20
CA ARG A 274 5.74 45.09 25.60
C ARG A 274 5.39 43.66 26.01
N GLU A 275 6.27 43.03 26.77
CA GLU A 275 6.11 41.63 27.20
C GLU A 275 4.80 41.35 27.95
N SER A 276 4.33 42.31 28.76
CA SER A 276 3.06 42.23 29.49
C SER A 276 1.83 42.14 28.58
N GLU A 277 1.93 42.58 27.32
CA GLU A 277 0.84 42.55 26.34
C GLU A 277 0.76 41.21 25.60
N LEU A 278 1.76 40.33 25.72
CA LEU A 278 1.82 39.05 25.01
C LEU A 278 1.17 37.88 25.77
N GLY A 279 0.64 38.13 26.97
CA GLY A 279 0.02 37.11 27.82
C GLY A 279 1.01 36.03 28.28
N ASP A 280 0.48 34.97 28.90
CA ASP A 280 1.30 33.90 29.47
C ASP A 280 1.93 33.02 28.39
N LEU A 281 3.23 32.76 28.53
CA LEU A 281 3.97 31.92 27.58
C LEU A 281 3.44 30.48 27.57
N SER A 282 3.14 29.94 28.75
CA SER A 282 2.63 28.57 28.91
C SER A 282 1.33 28.36 28.12
N ASP A 283 0.37 29.28 28.24
CA ASP A 283 -0.91 29.22 27.53
C ASP A 283 -0.74 29.34 26.01
N ALA A 284 0.19 30.18 25.56
CA ALA A 284 0.50 30.33 24.14
C ALA A 284 1.12 29.05 23.57
N VAL A 285 2.03 28.42 24.30
CA VAL A 285 2.65 27.14 23.94
C VAL A 285 1.63 26.02 23.92
N GLU A 286 0.78 25.87 24.95
CA GLU A 286 -0.26 24.83 24.98
C GLU A 286 -1.21 24.94 23.78
N LYS A 287 -1.63 26.15 23.42
CA LYS A 287 -2.47 26.40 22.24
C LYS A 287 -1.76 26.06 20.92
N ALA A 288 -0.48 26.41 20.80
CA ALA A 288 0.31 26.11 19.60
C ALA A 288 0.55 24.61 19.43
N VAL A 289 0.91 23.92 20.52
CA VAL A 289 1.07 22.46 20.54
C VAL A 289 -0.23 21.77 20.15
N MET A 290 -1.36 22.17 20.73
CA MET A 290 -2.67 21.61 20.38
C MET A 290 -2.98 21.78 18.88
N ARG A 291 -2.70 22.96 18.31
CA ARG A 291 -2.88 23.21 16.86
C ARG A 291 -1.98 22.32 16.01
N ALA A 292 -0.70 22.18 16.36
CA ALA A 292 0.24 21.35 15.62
C ALA A 292 -0.21 19.87 15.58
N PHE A 293 -0.66 19.32 16.70
CA PHE A 293 -1.22 17.96 16.75
C PHE A 293 -2.53 17.84 15.95
N ALA A 294 -3.42 18.82 16.06
CA ALA A 294 -4.67 18.84 15.29
C ALA A 294 -4.41 18.90 13.77
N GLU A 295 -3.41 19.65 13.32
CA GLU A 295 -3.00 19.71 11.91
C GLU A 295 -2.45 18.38 11.41
N ILE A 296 -1.60 17.72 12.20
CA ILE A 296 -1.08 16.38 11.87
C ILE A 296 -2.21 15.37 11.75
N GLU A 297 -3.16 15.39 12.69
CA GLU A 297 -4.30 14.48 12.70
C GLU A 297 -5.27 14.75 11.54
N ASN A 298 -5.59 16.01 11.29
CA ASN A 298 -6.40 16.40 10.13
C ASN A 298 -5.74 16.00 8.82
N ARG A 299 -4.42 16.15 8.70
CA ARG A 299 -3.65 15.72 7.53
C ARG A 299 -3.75 14.20 7.35
N ARG A 300 -3.60 13.42 8.43
CA ARG A 300 -3.77 11.96 8.42
C ARG A 300 -5.16 11.55 7.93
N GLN A 301 -6.22 12.11 8.52
CA GLN A 301 -7.60 11.81 8.14
C GLN A 301 -7.91 12.20 6.69
N ASN A 302 -7.35 13.31 6.20
CA ASN A 302 -7.52 13.75 4.83
C ASN A 302 -6.83 12.82 3.83
N ILE A 303 -5.63 12.31 4.16
CA ILE A 303 -4.94 11.31 3.34
C ILE A 303 -5.77 10.02 3.30
N GLU A 304 -6.20 9.51 4.44
CA GLU A 304 -6.99 8.28 4.52
C GLU A 304 -8.32 8.39 3.74
N LYS A 305 -9.02 9.53 3.87
CA LYS A 305 -10.25 9.80 3.10
C LYS A 305 -9.99 9.81 1.60
N ARG A 306 -8.86 10.38 1.14
CA ARG A 306 -8.48 10.41 -0.27
C ARG A 306 -8.17 9.00 -0.79
N GLU A 307 -7.41 8.22 -0.04
CA GLU A 307 -7.08 6.83 -0.40
C GLU A 307 -8.33 5.93 -0.39
N ALA A 308 -9.22 6.10 0.58
CA ALA A 308 -10.50 5.38 0.62
C ALA A 308 -11.39 5.76 -0.57
N ALA A 309 -11.43 7.03 -0.95
CA ALA A 309 -12.16 7.48 -2.14
C ALA A 309 -11.56 6.89 -3.43
N GLN A 310 -10.24 6.82 -3.53
CA GLN A 310 -9.56 6.17 -4.65
C GLN A 310 -9.88 4.68 -4.73
N ARG A 311 -9.73 3.94 -3.63
CA ARG A 311 -10.08 2.51 -3.56
C ARG A 311 -11.52 2.23 -3.95
N ARG A 312 -12.47 3.09 -3.54
CA ARG A 312 -13.88 2.99 -3.94
C ARG A 312 -14.07 3.18 -5.44
N ARG A 313 -13.35 4.12 -6.07
CA ARG A 313 -13.42 4.35 -7.53
C ARG A 313 -12.85 3.18 -8.31
N GLU A 314 -11.71 2.64 -7.87
CA GLU A 314 -11.09 1.47 -8.46
C GLU A 314 -12.01 0.25 -8.36
N ALA A 315 -12.58 -0.02 -7.17
CA ALA A 315 -13.54 -1.10 -6.98
C ALA A 315 -14.79 -0.96 -7.86
N GLN A 316 -15.36 0.26 -7.98
CA GLN A 316 -16.50 0.53 -8.87
C GLN A 316 -16.14 0.33 -10.35
N HIS A 317 -14.91 0.66 -10.74
CA HIS A 317 -14.43 0.43 -12.10
C HIS A 317 -14.27 -1.08 -12.37
N GLU A 318 -13.65 -1.82 -11.44
CA GLU A 318 -13.52 -3.27 -11.52
C GLU A 318 -14.89 -3.98 -11.58
N GLU A 319 -15.86 -3.53 -10.79
CA GLU A 319 -17.22 -4.07 -10.81
C GLU A 319 -17.90 -3.83 -12.16
N LYS A 320 -17.78 -2.63 -12.74
CA LYS A 320 -18.31 -2.32 -14.07
C LYS A 320 -17.64 -3.15 -15.17
N GLU A 321 -16.33 -3.34 -15.11
CA GLU A 321 -15.62 -4.20 -16.07
C GLU A 321 -16.03 -5.67 -15.91
N HIS A 322 -16.15 -6.16 -14.67
CA HIS A 322 -16.66 -7.49 -14.38
C HIS A 322 -18.10 -7.67 -14.89
N GLU A 323 -18.96 -6.67 -14.71
CA GLU A 323 -20.32 -6.68 -15.22
C GLU A 323 -20.36 -6.71 -16.75
N LYS A 324 -19.52 -5.91 -17.44
CA LYS A 324 -19.38 -5.97 -18.90
C LYS A 324 -18.99 -7.36 -19.37
N VAL A 325 -18.02 -8.00 -18.71
CA VAL A 325 -17.58 -9.36 -19.03
C VAL A 325 -18.70 -10.38 -18.80
N VAL A 326 -19.40 -10.31 -17.67
CA VAL A 326 -20.55 -11.18 -17.38
C VAL A 326 -21.67 -10.99 -18.41
N ASN A 327 -21.97 -9.75 -18.78
CA ASN A 327 -22.99 -9.43 -19.78
C ASN A 327 -22.58 -9.90 -21.19
N MET A 328 -21.29 -9.78 -21.54
CA MET A 328 -20.74 -10.34 -22.76
C MET A 328 -20.94 -11.86 -22.80
N PHE A 329 -20.56 -12.58 -21.74
CA PHE A 329 -20.75 -14.03 -21.66
C PHE A 329 -22.23 -14.44 -21.72
N LYS A 330 -23.12 -13.69 -21.04
CA LYS A 330 -24.58 -13.91 -21.13
C LYS A 330 -25.08 -13.73 -22.57
N ARG A 331 -24.60 -12.68 -23.27
CA ARG A 331 -24.96 -12.38 -24.66
C ARG A 331 -24.48 -13.48 -25.60
N GLU A 332 -23.23 -13.93 -25.48
CA GLU A 332 -22.69 -15.05 -26.27
C GLU A 332 -23.48 -16.34 -26.05
N ARG A 333 -23.81 -16.66 -24.79
CA ARG A 333 -24.62 -17.84 -24.46
C ARG A 333 -26.00 -17.78 -25.11
N SER A 334 -26.68 -16.63 -25.02
CA SER A 334 -27.98 -16.40 -25.64
C SER A 334 -27.91 -16.48 -27.17
N TRP A 335 -26.87 -15.90 -27.78
CA TRP A 335 -26.61 -16.00 -29.21
C TRP A 335 -26.40 -17.45 -29.66
N ALA A 336 -25.55 -18.22 -28.97
CA ALA A 336 -25.30 -19.62 -29.29
C ALA A 336 -26.56 -20.49 -29.14
N GLU A 337 -27.42 -20.18 -28.18
CA GLU A 337 -28.70 -20.88 -27.99
C GLU A 337 -29.72 -20.55 -29.09
N THR A 338 -29.75 -19.29 -29.54
CA THR A 338 -30.56 -18.84 -30.67
C THR A 338 -30.06 -19.45 -31.99
N ASP A 339 -28.75 -19.48 -32.21
CA ASP A 339 -28.15 -20.11 -33.40
C ASP A 339 -28.43 -21.62 -33.44
N ARG A 340 -28.31 -22.33 -32.31
CA ARG A 340 -28.75 -23.74 -32.21
C ARG A 340 -30.24 -23.93 -32.45
N ARG A 341 -31.07 -22.97 -32.06
CA ARG A 341 -32.51 -22.99 -32.35
C ARG A 341 -32.76 -22.82 -33.84
N ASP A 342 -32.08 -21.87 -34.49
CA ASP A 342 -32.22 -21.61 -35.93
C ASP A 342 -31.67 -22.76 -36.79
N GLN A 343 -30.54 -23.35 -36.39
CA GLN A 343 -30.01 -24.56 -37.01
C GLN A 343 -31.00 -25.74 -36.85
N ARG A 344 -31.61 -25.93 -35.67
CA ARG A 344 -32.66 -26.95 -35.48
C ARG A 344 -33.88 -26.68 -36.35
N VAL A 345 -34.33 -25.43 -36.47
CA VAL A 345 -35.46 -25.05 -37.33
C VAL A 345 -35.12 -25.24 -38.81
N GLY A 346 -33.90 -24.90 -39.23
CA GLY A 346 -33.40 -25.13 -40.59
C GLY A 346 -33.28 -26.61 -40.93
N ASN A 347 -32.77 -27.42 -40.00
CA ASN A 347 -32.67 -28.87 -40.14
C ASN A 347 -34.07 -29.53 -40.16
N TRP A 348 -35.02 -29.02 -39.38
CA TRP A 348 -36.42 -29.47 -39.42
C TRP A 348 -37.12 -29.09 -40.74
N ARG A 349 -36.92 -27.87 -41.26
CA ARG A 349 -37.46 -27.43 -42.55
C ARG A 349 -36.91 -28.25 -43.72
N SER A 350 -35.63 -28.60 -43.69
CA SER A 350 -34.99 -29.45 -44.70
C SER A 350 -35.44 -30.92 -44.57
N PHE A 351 -35.60 -31.44 -43.35
CA PHE A 351 -36.22 -32.75 -43.10
C PHE A 351 -37.65 -32.83 -43.66
N GLN A 352 -38.46 -31.79 -43.48
CA GLN A 352 -39.82 -31.74 -44.02
C GLN A 352 -39.85 -31.70 -45.56
N LYS A 353 -38.91 -30.98 -46.20
CA LYS A 353 -38.72 -31.00 -47.65
C LYS A 353 -38.23 -32.38 -48.15
N GLY A 354 -37.33 -33.02 -47.42
CA GLY A 354 -36.83 -34.37 -47.71
C GLY A 354 -37.93 -35.44 -47.59
N GLY A 355 -38.79 -35.33 -46.57
CA GLY A 355 -39.96 -36.21 -46.40
C GLY A 355 -41.01 -36.06 -47.51
N LYS A 356 -41.20 -34.84 -48.05
CA LYS A 356 -42.03 -34.61 -49.24
C LYS A 356 -41.44 -35.28 -50.49
N ARG A 357 -40.12 -35.13 -50.72
CA ARG A 357 -39.39 -35.81 -51.81
C ARG A 357 -39.46 -37.33 -51.71
N ARG A 358 -39.35 -37.89 -50.50
CA ARG A 358 -39.49 -39.34 -50.25
C ARG A 358 -40.90 -39.83 -50.58
N LYS A 359 -41.94 -39.10 -50.17
CA LYS A 359 -43.34 -39.42 -50.53
C LYS A 359 -43.60 -39.32 -52.05
N GLU A 360 -42.96 -38.39 -52.76
CA GLU A 360 -43.03 -38.33 -54.23
C GLU A 360 -42.32 -39.53 -54.89
N MET A 361 -41.15 -39.92 -54.40
CA MET A 361 -40.41 -41.10 -54.89
C MET A 361 -41.14 -42.42 -54.60
N ASP A 362 -41.69 -42.59 -53.40
CA ASP A 362 -42.48 -43.78 -53.02
C ASP A 362 -43.78 -43.88 -53.85
N ALA A 363 -44.40 -42.73 -54.17
CA ALA A 363 -45.57 -42.67 -55.06
C ALA A 363 -45.23 -42.94 -56.55
N GLN A 364 -44.00 -42.68 -56.98
CA GLN A 364 -43.50 -43.05 -58.32
C GLN A 364 -43.13 -44.53 -58.40
N GLY A 365 -42.47 -45.09 -57.37
CA GLY A 365 -42.18 -46.53 -57.28
C GLY A 365 -43.45 -47.39 -57.29
N TRP A 366 -44.50 -46.97 -56.57
CA TRP A 366 -45.81 -47.63 -56.61
C TRP A 366 -46.53 -47.54 -57.97
N LYS A 367 -46.23 -46.51 -58.78
CA LYS A 367 -46.79 -46.38 -60.14
C LYS A 367 -46.04 -47.24 -61.17
N GLU A 368 -44.75 -47.52 -60.95
CA GLU A 368 -43.98 -48.43 -61.81
C GLU A 368 -44.28 -49.90 -61.52
N GLU A 369 -44.47 -50.30 -60.26
CA GLU A 369 -44.89 -51.66 -59.91
C GLU A 369 -46.29 -52.01 -60.46
N LYS A 370 -47.24 -51.07 -60.43
CA LYS A 370 -48.56 -51.29 -61.06
C LYS A 370 -48.49 -51.39 -62.59
N ARG A 371 -47.52 -50.73 -63.24
CA ARG A 371 -47.28 -50.87 -64.70
C ARG A 371 -46.55 -52.17 -65.07
N ALA A 372 -45.86 -52.82 -64.13
CA ALA A 372 -45.28 -54.15 -64.32
C ALA A 372 -46.32 -55.25 -64.12
N PHE A 373 -47.25 -55.08 -63.16
CA PHE A 373 -48.33 -56.03 -62.92
C PHE A 373 -49.39 -56.05 -64.03
N SER A 374 -49.74 -54.89 -64.62
CA SER A 374 -50.65 -54.84 -65.78
C SER A 374 -50.05 -55.33 -67.10
N ARG A 375 -48.73 -55.55 -67.19
CA ARG A 375 -48.09 -56.09 -68.41
C ARG A 375 -47.89 -57.62 -68.39
N CYS A 376 -48.19 -58.28 -67.28
CA CYS A 376 -48.17 -59.75 -67.20
C CYS A 376 -49.56 -60.41 -67.37
N ALA A 377 -50.62 -59.63 -67.58
CA ALA A 377 -51.99 -60.14 -67.73
C ALA A 377 -52.46 -60.33 -69.19
N ASP A 378 -51.63 -59.99 -70.19
CA ASP A 378 -51.95 -60.14 -71.62
C ASP A 378 -51.22 -61.33 -72.29
N TRP A 379 -50.95 -62.41 -71.54
CA TRP A 379 -50.39 -63.65 -72.08
C TRP A 379 -51.03 -64.91 -71.45
N ALA A 380 -52.37 -64.97 -71.44
CA ALA A 380 -53.16 -66.19 -71.39
C ALA A 380 -54.64 -65.86 -71.60
N GLY A 381 -55.18 -66.15 -72.79
CA GLY A 381 -56.61 -66.01 -73.11
C GLY A 381 -56.85 -65.79 -74.58
#